data_AF-A0A8J7HJ62-F1
#
_entry.id   AF-A0A8J7HJ62-F1
#
_cell.length_a   1.000
_cell.length_b   1.000
_cell.length_c   1.000
_cell.angle_alpha   90.00
_cell.angle_beta   90.00
_cell.angle_gamma   90.00
#
_symmetry.space_group_name_H-M   'P 1'
#
loop_
_entity.id
_entity.type
_entity.pdbx_description
1 polymer ?
#
loop_
_entity_poly.entity_id
_entity_poly.type
_entity_poly.pdbx_seq_one_letter_code
_entity_poly.pdbx_strand_id
1 'polypeptide(L)'
;MDAIYIPQLTKAPERTEEIQVKEFLPGLETLTPVRGRVRVQHHGNYLEVSGQAEAIITCTCNRCLQQYNHRLTVDNKEIIWLD
;
A
#
# COMPACT_ATOMS: atom_id res chain seq x y z
N MET A 1 1.39 -10.63 -1.40
CA MET A 1 1.76 -9.82 -2.59
C MET A 1 2.80 -10.52 -3.45
N ASP A 2 2.58 -10.50 -4.76
CA ASP A 2 3.53 -10.98 -5.77
C ASP A 2 4.52 -9.87 -6.16
N ALA A 3 5.67 -10.25 -6.71
CA ALA A 3 6.68 -9.31 -7.17
C ALA A 3 6.25 -8.59 -8.46
N ILE A 4 6.53 -7.30 -8.54
CA ILE A 4 6.31 -6.48 -9.74
C ILE A 4 7.56 -6.54 -10.62
N TYR A 5 7.44 -7.09 -11.83
CA TYR A 5 8.56 -7.22 -12.75
C TYR A 5 8.66 -6.01 -13.69
N ILE A 6 9.66 -5.15 -13.47
CA ILE A 6 9.90 -3.91 -14.23
C ILE A 6 9.85 -4.08 -15.76
N PRO A 7 10.45 -5.13 -16.37
CA PRO A 7 10.38 -5.30 -17.82
C PRO A 7 8.96 -5.48 -18.38
N GLN A 8 8.02 -6.02 -17.58
CA GLN A 8 6.61 -6.14 -17.98
C GLN A 8 5.90 -4.79 -17.88
N LEU A 9 6.25 -3.98 -16.87
CA LEU A 9 5.72 -2.64 -16.67
C LEU A 9 5.96 -1.72 -17.88
N THR A 10 7.14 -1.79 -18.49
CA THR A 10 7.46 -0.99 -19.70
C THR A 10 6.60 -1.33 -20.92
N LYS A 11 5.99 -2.53 -20.95
CA LYS A 11 5.10 -2.98 -22.01
C LYS A 11 3.62 -2.74 -21.69
N ALA A 12 3.30 -2.40 -20.44
CA ALA A 12 1.95 -2.14 -20.00
C ALA A 12 1.43 -0.79 -20.56
N PRO A 13 0.11 -0.63 -20.72
CA PRO A 13 -0.48 0.67 -21.04
C PRO A 13 -0.01 1.75 -20.05
N GLU A 14 0.37 2.91 -20.58
CA GLU A 14 0.91 4.04 -19.80
C GLU A 14 2.13 3.69 -18.93
N ARG A 15 2.79 2.56 -19.22
CA ARG A 15 3.85 1.98 -18.40
C ARG A 15 3.44 1.87 -16.93
N THR A 16 2.19 1.51 -16.68
CA THR A 16 1.56 1.51 -15.37
C THR A 16 1.03 0.13 -15.02
N GLU A 17 1.20 -0.27 -13.76
CA GLU A 17 0.56 -1.44 -13.17
C GLU A 17 -0.20 -1.02 -11.91
N GLU A 18 -1.43 -1.53 -11.74
CA GLU A 18 -2.24 -1.31 -10.54
C GLU A 18 -2.56 -2.66 -9.88
N ILE A 19 -2.29 -2.74 -8.59
CA ILE A 19 -2.44 -3.96 -7.78
C ILE A 19 -3.46 -3.68 -6.69
N GLN A 20 -4.48 -4.51 -6.62
CA GLN A 20 -5.49 -4.45 -5.56
C GLN A 20 -4.96 -5.16 -4.30
N VAL A 21 -5.10 -4.49 -3.17
CA VAL A 21 -4.77 -5.03 -1.85
C VAL A 21 -6.07 -5.37 -1.15
N LYS A 22 -6.21 -6.63 -0.72
CA LYS A 22 -7.35 -7.11 0.06
C LYS A 22 -6.93 -8.32 0.90
N GLU A 23 -6.02 -8.11 1.83
CA GLU A 23 -5.42 -9.20 2.62
C GLU A 23 -5.13 -8.76 4.05
N PHE A 24 -4.96 -9.73 4.94
CA PHE A 24 -4.41 -9.50 6.28
C PHE A 24 -2.88 -9.55 6.17
N LEU A 25 -2.22 -8.41 6.37
CA LEU A 25 -0.77 -8.32 6.24
C LEU A 25 -0.07 -8.94 7.45
N PRO A 26 0.92 -9.84 7.25
CA PRO A 26 1.72 -10.36 8.34
C PRO A 26 2.36 -9.26 9.17
N GLY A 27 2.24 -9.33 10.50
CA GLY A 27 2.79 -8.33 11.42
C GLY A 27 1.94 -7.07 11.62
N LEU A 28 0.77 -6.97 10.95
CA LEU A 28 -0.17 -5.87 11.17
C LEU A 28 -1.53 -6.41 11.67
N GLU A 29 -1.75 -6.31 12.98
CA GLU A 29 -3.01 -6.71 13.62
C GLU A 29 -4.14 -5.75 13.24
N THR A 30 -5.13 -6.26 12.50
CA THR A 30 -6.27 -5.50 12.00
C THR A 30 -7.56 -6.29 12.18
N LEU A 31 -8.67 -5.58 12.41
CA LEU A 31 -10.02 -6.13 12.49
C LEU A 31 -10.65 -6.36 11.11
N THR A 32 -10.12 -5.70 10.09
CA THR A 32 -10.54 -5.84 8.68
C THR A 32 -9.31 -6.07 7.83
N PRO A 33 -9.40 -6.80 6.71
CA PRO A 33 -8.31 -6.85 5.74
C PRO A 33 -7.85 -5.44 5.38
N VAL A 34 -6.57 -5.28 5.08
CA VAL A 34 -6.06 -4.05 4.45
C VAL A 34 -6.64 -4.00 3.05
N ARG A 35 -7.37 -2.93 2.75
CA ARG A 35 -8.07 -2.75 1.47
C ARG A 35 -7.57 -1.50 0.79
N GLY A 36 -7.18 -1.62 -0.47
CA GLY A 36 -6.60 -0.50 -1.18
C GLY A 36 -6.03 -0.88 -2.53
N ARG A 37 -5.20 0.01 -3.06
CA ARG A 37 -4.48 -0.19 -4.31
C ARG A 37 -3.06 0.35 -4.21
N VAL A 38 -2.16 -0.29 -4.93
CA VAL A 38 -0.82 0.20 -5.23
C VAL A 38 -0.73 0.44 -6.72
N ARG A 39 -0.31 1.63 -7.13
CA ARG A 39 -0.06 1.98 -8.53
C ARG A 39 1.42 2.25 -8.72
N VAL A 40 2.03 1.54 -9.66
CA VAL A 40 3.42 1.72 -10.06
C VAL A 40 3.46 2.20 -11.49
N GLN A 41 4.17 3.30 -11.75
CA GLN A 41 4.36 3.85 -13.09
C GLN A 41 5.85 4.03 -13.39
N HIS A 42 6.28 3.54 -14.55
CA HIS A 42 7.68 3.60 -14.96
C HIS A 42 7.96 4.80 -15.87
N HIS A 43 8.84 5.70 -15.41
CA HIS A 43 9.18 6.94 -16.12
C HIS A 43 10.52 6.89 -16.87
N GLY A 44 11.23 5.77 -16.85
CA GLY A 44 12.48 5.57 -17.59
C GLY A 44 13.62 5.26 -16.65
N ASN A 45 14.03 6.25 -15.86
CA ASN A 45 15.10 6.16 -14.85
C ASN A 45 14.58 6.15 -13.40
N TYR A 46 13.25 6.18 -13.22
CA TYR A 46 12.63 6.05 -11.92
C TYR A 46 11.24 5.41 -12.04
N LEU A 47 10.74 4.92 -10.91
CA LEU A 47 9.38 4.50 -10.69
C LEU A 47 8.66 5.55 -9.83
N GLU A 48 7.45 5.91 -10.24
CA GLU A 48 6.50 6.55 -9.36
C GLU A 48 5.62 5.48 -8.74
N VAL A 49 5.67 5.33 -7.41
CA VAL A 49 4.88 4.35 -6.65
C VAL A 49 3.91 5.12 -5.76
N SER A 50 2.62 4.82 -5.88
CA SER A 50 1.59 5.40 -5.02
C SER A 50 0.74 4.30 -4.40
N GLY A 51 0.27 4.54 -3.18
CA GLY A 51 -0.51 3.58 -2.41
C GLY A 51 -1.62 4.27 -1.65
N GLN A 52 -2.83 3.74 -1.81
CA GLN A 52 -4.01 4.17 -1.07
C GLN A 52 -4.62 2.94 -0.41
N ALA A 53 -4.72 2.94 0.92
CA ALA A 53 -5.32 1.80 1.63
C ALA A 53 -5.92 2.20 2.98
N GLU A 54 -6.80 1.33 3.49
CA GLU A 54 -7.40 1.45 4.81
C GLU A 54 -7.51 0.09 5.52
N ALA A 55 -7.49 0.15 6.85
CA ALA A 55 -7.87 -0.96 7.72
C ALA A 55 -8.38 -0.43 9.07
N ILE A 56 -9.09 -1.26 9.83
CA ILE A 56 -9.46 -0.95 11.21
C ILE A 56 -8.48 -1.67 12.15
N ILE A 57 -7.88 -0.93 13.08
CA ILE A 57 -7.01 -1.47 14.13
C ILE A 57 -7.65 -1.24 15.51
N THR A 58 -7.23 -2.04 16.49
CA THR A 58 -7.53 -1.78 17.90
C THR A 58 -6.37 -1.03 18.53
N CYS A 59 -6.63 0.15 19.08
CA CYS A 59 -5.65 0.94 19.82
C CYS A 59 -5.95 0.87 21.32
N THR A 60 -4.91 1.04 22.14
CA THR A 60 -5.05 1.22 23.58
C THR A 60 -4.73 2.65 23.94
N CYS A 61 -5.63 3.32 24.67
CA CYS A 61 -5.39 4.68 25.13
C CYS A 61 -4.35 4.69 26.26
N ASN A 62 -3.23 5.39 26.08
CA ASN A 62 -2.20 5.52 27.13
C ASN A 62 -2.69 6.23 28.40
N ARG A 63 -3.81 6.97 28.35
CA ARG A 63 -4.36 7.70 29.49
C ARG A 63 -5.31 6.88 30.36
N CYS A 64 -6.26 6.17 29.74
CA CYS A 64 -7.31 5.42 30.46
C CYS A 64 -7.21 3.91 30.29
N LEU A 65 -6.23 3.43 29.53
CA LEU A 65 -6.00 2.02 29.19
C LEU A 65 -7.19 1.32 28.51
N GLN A 66 -8.20 2.07 28.07
CA GLN A 66 -9.33 1.54 27.33
C GLN A 66 -8.95 1.26 25.88
N GLN A 67 -9.56 0.22 25.32
CA GLN A 67 -9.42 -0.13 23.91
C GLN A 67 -10.45 0.63 23.07
N TYR A 68 -10.05 1.01 21.86
CA TYR A 68 -10.94 1.63 20.88
C TYR A 68 -10.50 1.26 19.47
N ASN A 69 -11.47 1.24 18.55
CA ASN A 69 -11.19 0.97 17.14
C ASN A 69 -10.81 2.27 16.44
N HIS A 70 -9.77 2.22 15.64
CA HIS A 70 -9.30 3.34 14.84
C HIS A 70 -9.18 2.92 13.38
N ARG A 71 -9.65 3.77 12.46
CA ARG A 71 -9.43 3.57 11.04
C ARG A 71 -8.06 4.12 10.68
N LEU A 72 -7.14 3.22 10.37
CA LEU A 72 -5.87 3.57 9.78
C LEU A 72 -6.07 3.78 8.28
N THR A 73 -5.54 4.88 7.75
CA THR A 73 -5.57 5.20 6.32
C THR A 73 -4.18 5.58 5.86
N VAL A 74 -3.85 5.25 4.61
CA VAL A 74 -2.64 5.70 3.94
C VAL A 74 -3.01 6.22 2.56
N ASP A 75 -2.41 7.35 2.20
CA ASP A 75 -2.43 7.93 0.86
C ASP A 75 -1.04 8.54 0.66
N ASN A 76 -0.15 7.76 0.07
CA ASN A 76 1.25 8.14 -0.08
C ASN A 76 1.75 7.90 -1.50
N LYS A 77 2.76 8.67 -1.89
CA LYS A 77 3.43 8.62 -3.17
C LYS A 77 4.93 8.81 -2.97
N GLU A 78 5.72 7.96 -3.60
CA GLU A 78 7.17 7.93 -3.51
C GLU A 78 7.80 7.74 -4.90
N ILE A 79 9.03 8.22 -5.06
CA ILE A 79 9.85 8.03 -6.26
C ILE A 79 10.99 7.07 -5.91
N ILE A 80 11.14 6.01 -6.70
CA ILE A 80 12.24 5.05 -6.58
C ILE A 80 13.15 5.20 -7.79
N TRP A 81 14.39 5.62 -7.58
CA TRP A 81 15.40 5.73 -8.65
C TRP A 81 15.90 4.36 -9.08
N LEU A 82 16.09 4.17 -10.39
CA LEU A 82 16.63 2.97 -10.99
C LEU A 82 18.10 3.25 -11.36
N ASP A 83 19.01 3.02 -10.42
CA ASP A 83 20.46 3.08 -10.66
C ASP A 83 20.99 1.83 -11.37
#